data_AF-A0A2U1LK21-F1
#
_entry.id   AF-A0A2U1LK21-F1
#
_cell.length_a   1.000
_cell.length_b   1.000
_cell.length_c   1.000
_cell.angle_alpha   90.00
_cell.angle_beta   90.00
_cell.angle_gamma   90.00
#
_symmetry.space_group_name_H-M   'P 1'
#
loop_
_entity.id
_entity.type
_entity.pdbx_description
1 polymer ?
#
loop_
_entity_poly.entity_id
_entity_poly.type
_entity_poly.pdbx_seq_one_letter_code
_entity_poly.pdbx_strand_id
1 'polypeptide(L)'
;MKFHHRPTEALHWWEDGKILGGRDVTAGGTWLASNRQGRVAFVTNVRELTSLSAVFAKSRGDLPVRFLQTHKTPLEFAEEIAKEADQYNGFNLLIADLSSMNMVYVTNRPKHGSCYVTSVPPGIHVLSNASLDTPWPKAQRLEHGFRDSLNQYGDGELPVNEMVDKLMGNTIKDDHSKLPQIYPPEFEYQLSSVFVDAVSVKGRYGTRSTSALAVKASGEVFFYEKHLENDVWIEHTETYLIEKNEK
;
A
#
# COMPACT_ATOMS: atom_id res chain seq x y z
N MET A 1 -0.54 8.06 3.72
CA MET A 1 -0.68 9.52 3.62
C MET A 1 0.51 10.19 4.28
N LYS A 2 0.95 11.31 3.71
CA LYS A 2 2.15 12.05 4.12
C LYS A 2 1.92 13.54 3.87
N PHE A 3 2.71 14.41 4.49
CA PHE A 3 2.72 15.83 4.15
C PHE A 3 3.27 16.07 2.74
N HIS A 4 2.76 17.10 2.07
CA HIS A 4 3.14 17.45 0.69
C HIS A 4 4.61 17.86 0.52
N HIS A 5 5.27 18.29 1.59
CA HIS A 5 6.68 18.70 1.53
C HIS A 5 7.69 17.54 1.69
N ARG A 6 7.26 16.31 2.00
CA ARG A 6 8.19 15.17 2.17
C ARG A 6 8.81 14.81 0.80
N PRO A 7 10.13 14.91 0.59
CA PRO A 7 10.74 14.62 -0.70
C PRO A 7 10.59 13.15 -1.07
N THR A 8 10.12 12.87 -2.29
CA THR A 8 9.96 11.50 -2.83
C THR A 8 10.27 11.47 -4.32
N GLU A 9 10.85 10.37 -4.77
CA GLU A 9 11.04 10.07 -6.19
C GLU A 9 9.83 9.29 -6.72
N ALA A 10 9.47 9.57 -7.97
CA ALA A 10 8.40 8.88 -8.69
C ALA A 10 8.74 7.39 -8.94
N LEU A 11 7.78 6.64 -9.46
CA LEU A 11 7.97 5.28 -9.96
C LEU A 11 9.13 5.23 -10.96
N HIS A 12 10.19 4.52 -10.61
CA HIS A 12 11.34 4.26 -11.48
C HIS A 12 12.05 2.97 -11.02
N TRP A 13 12.89 2.41 -11.89
CA TRP A 13 13.87 1.41 -11.49
C TRP A 13 14.98 2.07 -10.67
N TRP A 14 15.18 1.61 -9.43
CA TRP A 14 16.23 2.12 -8.55
C TRP A 14 17.62 1.85 -9.14
N GLU A 15 18.66 2.50 -8.60
CA GLU A 15 20.03 2.49 -9.16
C GLU A 15 20.61 1.09 -9.44
N ASP A 16 20.22 0.07 -8.68
CA ASP A 16 20.67 -1.31 -8.87
C ASP A 16 19.87 -2.09 -9.93
N GLY A 17 18.80 -1.50 -10.47
CA GLY A 17 17.90 -2.08 -11.47
C GLY A 17 17.01 -3.20 -10.95
N LYS A 18 16.96 -3.43 -9.62
CA LYS A 18 16.27 -4.58 -9.01
C LYS A 18 14.90 -4.22 -8.45
N ILE A 19 14.76 -3.01 -7.91
CA ILE A 19 13.51 -2.54 -7.31
C ILE A 19 12.85 -1.54 -8.27
N LEU A 20 11.56 -1.75 -8.54
CA LEU A 20 10.69 -0.81 -9.24
C LEU A 20 9.66 -0.27 -8.25
N GLY A 21 9.65 1.03 -8.03
CA GLY A 21 8.69 1.68 -7.13
C GLY A 21 9.07 3.12 -6.82
N GLY A 22 8.12 3.89 -6.29
CA GLY A 22 8.42 5.22 -5.76
C GLY A 22 9.31 5.13 -4.52
N ARG A 23 10.16 6.14 -4.30
CA ARG A 23 11.13 6.14 -3.19
C ARG A 23 10.91 7.31 -2.26
N ASP A 24 10.96 7.05 -0.97
CA ASP A 24 11.01 8.08 0.06
C ASP A 24 12.46 8.52 0.27
N VAL A 25 12.81 9.70 -0.24
CA VAL A 25 14.17 10.25 -0.17
C VAL A 25 14.60 10.50 1.27
N THR A 26 13.66 10.77 2.18
CA THR A 26 13.99 11.07 3.59
C THR A 26 14.44 9.83 4.33
N ALA A 27 13.77 8.69 4.12
CA ALA A 27 14.00 7.47 4.89
C ALA A 27 14.61 6.33 4.06
N GLY A 28 14.81 6.53 2.76
CA GLY A 28 15.36 5.54 1.81
C GLY A 28 14.44 4.39 1.43
N GLY A 29 13.21 4.34 1.97
CA GLY A 29 12.26 3.24 1.80
C GLY A 29 11.22 3.44 0.68
N THR A 30 10.21 2.57 0.64
CA THR A 30 9.08 2.65 -0.31
C THR A 30 7.74 2.30 0.36
N TRP A 31 6.63 2.64 -0.31
CA TRP A 31 5.27 2.31 0.12
C TRP A 31 4.65 1.16 -0.67
N LEU A 32 5.02 1.00 -1.94
CA LEU A 32 4.64 -0.09 -2.84
C LEU A 32 5.76 -0.24 -3.86
N ALA A 33 6.28 -1.44 -4.00
CA ALA A 33 7.29 -1.75 -5.00
C ALA A 33 7.22 -3.22 -5.42
N SER A 34 7.86 -3.50 -6.55
CA SER A 34 8.07 -4.84 -7.07
C SER A 34 9.50 -5.04 -7.54
N ASN A 35 9.86 -6.28 -7.83
CA ASN A 35 11.14 -6.60 -8.49
C ASN A 35 10.92 -7.44 -9.77
N ARG A 36 12.00 -7.67 -10.50
CA ARG A 36 11.99 -8.45 -11.75
C ARG A 36 11.60 -9.91 -11.55
N GLN A 37 11.82 -10.47 -10.36
CA GLN A 37 11.47 -11.86 -10.04
C GLN A 37 10.00 -12.03 -9.61
N GLY A 38 9.16 -11.01 -9.80
CA GLY A 38 7.73 -11.08 -9.50
C GLY A 38 7.41 -11.02 -8.01
N ARG A 39 8.30 -10.43 -7.20
CA ARG A 39 8.04 -10.17 -5.78
C ARG A 39 7.45 -8.78 -5.63
N VAL A 40 6.43 -8.65 -4.79
CA VAL A 40 5.69 -7.41 -4.56
C VAL A 40 5.59 -7.16 -3.07
N ALA A 41 5.77 -5.93 -2.63
CA ALA A 41 5.58 -5.56 -1.24
C ALA A 41 5.00 -4.15 -1.10
N PHE A 42 4.11 -3.98 -0.13
CA PHE A 42 3.59 -2.69 0.24
C PHE A 42 3.26 -2.59 1.72
N VAL A 43 3.28 -1.36 2.23
CA VAL A 43 3.13 -1.09 3.65
C VAL A 43 2.14 0.05 3.90
N THR A 44 1.27 -0.13 4.89
CA THR A 44 0.42 0.95 5.42
C THR A 44 0.68 1.15 6.91
N ASN A 45 0.43 2.36 7.40
CA ASN A 45 0.50 2.65 8.84
C ASN A 45 -0.77 2.14 9.53
N VAL A 46 -0.69 1.79 10.81
CA VAL A 46 -1.89 1.62 11.66
C VAL A 46 -2.24 2.96 12.32
N ARG A 47 -3.53 3.35 12.32
CA ARG A 47 -4.03 4.50 13.09
C ARG A 47 -4.17 4.09 14.55
N GLU A 48 -3.50 4.80 15.43
CA GLU A 48 -3.55 4.58 16.87
C GLU A 48 -3.20 5.86 17.63
N LEU A 49 -3.79 6.03 18.82
CA LEU A 49 -3.43 7.05 19.80
C LEU A 49 -2.30 6.53 20.71
N THR A 50 -1.17 6.09 20.16
CA THR A 50 -0.05 5.67 21.01
C THR A 50 0.82 6.87 21.38
N SER A 51 0.94 7.12 22.69
CA SER A 51 1.87 8.08 23.29
C SER A 51 3.35 7.71 23.10
N LEU A 52 3.61 6.52 22.56
CA LEU A 52 4.93 5.94 22.33
C LEU A 52 5.15 5.71 20.83
N SER A 53 4.86 6.70 19.97
CA SER A 53 5.55 6.74 18.68
C SER A 53 7.03 6.82 18.99
N ALA A 54 7.72 5.67 19.01
CA ALA A 54 9.07 5.61 19.50
C ALA A 54 9.91 6.50 18.59
N VAL A 55 10.52 7.53 19.16
CA VAL A 55 11.31 8.53 18.43
C VAL A 55 12.45 7.85 17.65
N PHE A 56 12.88 6.67 18.11
CA PHE A 56 13.93 5.84 17.53
C PHE A 56 13.40 4.61 16.79
N ALA A 57 12.11 4.54 16.45
CA ALA A 57 11.57 3.44 15.65
C ALA A 57 12.18 3.42 14.25
N LYS A 58 12.44 2.22 13.73
CA LYS A 58 12.85 2.02 12.33
C LYS A 58 11.77 2.52 11.37
N SER A 59 12.20 2.94 10.18
CA SER A 59 11.27 3.31 9.10
C SER A 59 10.51 2.09 8.60
N ARG A 60 9.17 2.13 8.60
CA ARG A 60 8.33 1.07 8.03
C ARG A 60 8.55 0.87 6.52
N GLY A 61 8.98 1.92 5.81
CA GLY A 61 9.28 1.86 4.38
C GLY A 61 10.51 1.01 4.04
N ASP A 62 11.30 0.62 5.04
CA ASP A 62 12.40 -0.34 4.89
C ASP A 62 11.90 -1.79 4.71
N LEU A 63 10.72 -2.12 5.27
CA LEU A 63 10.18 -3.49 5.24
C LEU A 63 9.96 -4.00 3.80
N PRO A 64 9.32 -3.25 2.88
CA PRO A 64 9.22 -3.68 1.48
C PRO A 64 10.59 -3.84 0.80
N VAL A 65 11.54 -2.93 1.06
CA VAL A 65 12.88 -2.98 0.46
C VAL A 65 13.62 -4.25 0.89
N ARG A 66 13.64 -4.54 2.19
CA ARG A 66 14.23 -5.75 2.75
C ARG A 66 13.60 -7.02 2.20
N PHE A 67 12.27 -7.03 2.04
CA PHE A 67 11.61 -8.15 1.39
C PHE A 67 12.16 -8.32 -0.01
N LEU A 68 12.07 -7.30 -0.87
CA LEU A 68 12.43 -7.35 -2.29
C LEU A 68 13.89 -7.74 -2.57
N GLN A 69 14.79 -7.49 -1.62
CA GLN A 69 16.22 -7.84 -1.71
C GLN A 69 16.58 -9.23 -1.17
N THR A 70 15.73 -9.85 -0.36
CA THR A 70 16.00 -11.20 0.16
C THR A 70 15.49 -12.30 -0.76
N HIS A 71 16.06 -13.50 -0.65
CA HIS A 71 15.59 -14.72 -1.33
C HIS A 71 14.62 -15.55 -0.48
N LYS A 72 14.27 -15.10 0.73
CA LYS A 72 13.31 -15.79 1.59
C LYS A 72 11.92 -15.84 0.95
N THR A 73 11.20 -16.92 1.21
CA THR A 73 9.76 -17.01 0.90
C THR A 73 8.98 -15.92 1.67
N PRO A 74 7.77 -15.54 1.22
CA PRO A 74 6.91 -14.62 1.97
C PRO A 74 6.71 -15.02 3.43
N LEU A 75 6.51 -16.31 3.72
CA LEU A 75 6.27 -16.79 5.08
C LEU A 75 7.54 -16.69 5.95
N GLU A 76 8.69 -17.13 5.47
CA GLU A 76 9.96 -17.05 6.22
C GLU A 76 10.33 -15.59 6.55
N PHE A 77 10.15 -14.68 5.59
CA PHE A 77 10.38 -13.26 5.84
C PHE A 77 9.37 -12.68 6.85
N ALA A 78 8.09 -13.06 6.74
CA ALA A 78 7.07 -12.61 7.69
C ALA A 78 7.36 -13.04 9.12
N GLU A 79 7.82 -14.28 9.32
CA GLU A 79 8.21 -14.81 10.64
C GLU A 79 9.45 -14.10 11.20
N GLU A 80 10.39 -13.67 10.35
CA GLU A 80 11.50 -12.81 10.76
C GLU A 80 10.99 -11.45 11.26
N ILE A 81 10.14 -10.78 10.46
CA ILE A 81 9.59 -9.47 10.82
C ILE A 81 8.76 -9.54 12.10
N ALA A 82 8.03 -10.63 12.34
CA ALA A 82 7.28 -10.82 13.58
C ALA A 82 8.17 -10.80 14.84
N LYS A 83 9.44 -11.23 14.74
CA LYS A 83 10.39 -11.27 15.87
C LYS A 83 10.98 -9.90 16.23
N GLU A 84 10.94 -8.93 15.30
CA GLU A 84 11.44 -7.56 15.50
C GLU A 84 10.35 -6.50 15.30
N ALA A 85 9.08 -6.91 15.37
CA ALA A 85 7.91 -6.08 15.12
C ALA A 85 7.78 -4.88 16.07
N ASP A 86 8.37 -4.98 17.25
CA ASP A 86 8.44 -3.96 18.30
C ASP A 86 9.39 -2.81 17.97
N GLN A 87 10.30 -2.99 17.01
CA GLN A 87 11.23 -1.95 16.54
C GLN A 87 10.57 -0.93 15.61
N TYR A 88 9.31 -1.13 15.24
CA TYR A 88 8.56 -0.27 14.32
C TYR A 88 7.30 0.30 15.00
N ASN A 89 6.94 1.53 14.60
CA ASN A 89 5.59 2.04 14.88
C ASN A 89 4.53 1.18 14.18
N GLY A 90 3.25 1.32 14.57
CA GLY A 90 2.14 0.54 14.02
C GLY A 90 2.16 0.42 12.49
N PHE A 91 2.18 -0.81 11.97
CA PHE A 91 2.25 -1.11 10.55
C PHE A 91 1.38 -2.30 10.13
N ASN A 92 1.07 -2.29 8.84
CA ASN A 92 0.53 -3.40 8.07
C ASN A 92 1.46 -3.59 6.87
N LEU A 93 1.98 -4.79 6.67
CA LEU A 93 2.85 -5.15 5.57
C LEU A 93 2.17 -6.27 4.78
N LEU A 94 2.08 -6.10 3.47
CA LEU A 94 1.68 -7.16 2.54
C LEU A 94 2.87 -7.47 1.65
N ILE A 95 3.20 -8.74 1.57
CA ILE A 95 4.28 -9.28 0.75
C ILE A 95 3.75 -10.43 -0.08
N ALA A 96 4.12 -10.46 -1.36
CA ALA A 96 3.69 -11.47 -2.29
C ALA A 96 4.85 -11.94 -3.15
N ASP A 97 4.82 -13.22 -3.48
CA ASP A 97 5.61 -13.81 -4.55
C ASP A 97 4.64 -14.35 -5.61
N LEU A 98 4.62 -13.69 -6.75
CA LEU A 98 3.72 -14.01 -7.85
C LEU A 98 4.11 -15.29 -8.58
N SER A 99 5.35 -15.77 -8.45
CA SER A 99 5.77 -17.05 -9.01
C SER A 99 5.17 -18.22 -8.24
N SER A 100 5.07 -18.10 -6.92
CA SER A 100 4.45 -19.10 -6.05
C SER A 100 2.99 -18.83 -5.70
N MET A 101 2.44 -17.69 -6.15
CA MET A 101 1.08 -17.21 -5.86
C MET A 101 0.78 -17.14 -4.35
N ASN A 102 1.80 -16.87 -3.54
CA ASN A 102 1.68 -16.74 -2.10
C ASN A 102 1.70 -15.28 -1.69
N MET A 103 0.71 -14.88 -0.90
CA MET A 103 0.63 -13.56 -0.28
C MET A 103 0.50 -13.70 1.23
N VAL A 104 1.28 -12.91 1.96
CA VAL A 104 1.30 -12.92 3.42
C VAL A 104 1.11 -11.50 3.94
N TYR A 105 0.22 -11.39 4.92
CA TYR A 105 -0.06 -10.19 5.68
C TYR A 105 0.67 -10.25 7.02
N VAL A 106 1.36 -9.17 7.37
CA VAL A 106 2.04 -8.99 8.65
C VAL A 106 1.58 -7.69 9.31
N THR A 107 1.22 -7.75 10.58
CA THR A 107 0.93 -6.57 11.39
C THR A 107 1.52 -6.69 12.78
N ASN A 108 2.04 -5.58 13.31
CA ASN A 108 2.45 -5.49 14.71
C ASN A 108 1.34 -4.96 15.63
N ARG A 109 0.10 -4.87 15.13
CA ARG A 109 -1.12 -4.54 15.87
C ARG A 109 -2.20 -5.57 15.58
N PRO A 110 -1.96 -6.86 15.89
CA PRO A 110 -3.00 -7.87 15.72
C PRO A 110 -4.20 -7.54 16.61
N LYS A 111 -5.41 -7.75 16.10
CA LYS A 111 -6.61 -7.75 16.93
C LYS A 111 -6.56 -8.93 17.89
N HIS A 112 -7.27 -8.86 19.01
CA HIS A 112 -7.33 -9.97 19.98
C HIS A 112 -7.61 -11.32 19.29
N GLY A 113 -6.74 -12.30 19.52
CA GLY A 113 -6.83 -13.63 18.93
C GLY A 113 -6.29 -13.77 17.49
N SER A 114 -5.84 -12.67 16.86
CA SER A 114 -5.17 -12.72 15.55
C SER A 114 -3.66 -12.91 15.71
N CYS A 115 -3.04 -13.57 14.73
CA CYS A 115 -1.60 -13.71 14.64
C CYS A 115 -0.95 -12.46 14.04
N TYR A 116 0.34 -12.25 14.32
CA TYR A 116 1.15 -11.23 13.64
C TYR A 116 1.27 -11.50 12.15
N VAL A 117 1.25 -12.77 11.75
CA VAL A 117 1.42 -13.26 10.39
C VAL A 117 0.16 -14.02 9.98
N THR A 118 -0.37 -13.74 8.79
CA THR A 118 -1.57 -14.40 8.26
C THR A 118 -1.43 -14.58 6.75
N SER A 119 -1.77 -15.77 6.23
CA SER A 119 -1.84 -15.98 4.79
C SER A 119 -3.05 -15.25 4.21
N VAL A 120 -2.88 -14.61 3.06
CA VAL A 120 -3.97 -13.91 2.36
C VAL A 120 -4.50 -14.82 1.25
N PRO A 121 -5.75 -15.29 1.35
CA PRO A 121 -6.34 -16.15 0.32
C PRO A 121 -6.63 -15.36 -0.97
N PRO A 122 -6.87 -16.05 -2.09
CA PRO A 122 -7.38 -15.41 -3.30
C PRO A 122 -8.72 -14.71 -3.04
N GLY A 123 -8.86 -13.46 -3.48
CA GLY A 123 -10.08 -12.68 -3.29
C GLY A 123 -9.86 -11.17 -3.42
N ILE A 124 -10.90 -10.41 -3.11
CA ILE A 124 -10.82 -8.95 -2.98
C ILE A 124 -10.56 -8.63 -1.52
N HIS A 125 -9.43 -7.98 -1.25
CA HIS A 125 -9.04 -7.53 0.08
C HIS A 125 -8.81 -6.03 0.07
N VAL A 126 -9.19 -5.35 1.15
CA VAL A 126 -8.99 -3.91 1.28
C VAL A 126 -8.19 -3.61 2.53
N LEU A 127 -7.01 -3.03 2.33
CA LEU A 127 -6.16 -2.55 3.40
C LEU A 127 -6.18 -1.04 3.48
N SER A 128 -6.57 -0.51 4.64
CA SER A 128 -6.47 0.92 4.96
C SER A 128 -5.44 1.13 6.07
N ASN A 129 -5.62 2.17 6.90
CA ASN A 129 -4.77 2.38 8.08
C ASN A 129 -5.29 1.64 9.32
N ALA A 130 -5.82 0.44 9.13
CA ALA A 130 -6.31 -0.48 10.15
C ALA A 130 -5.93 -1.90 9.74
N SER A 131 -6.32 -2.91 10.51
CA SER A 131 -6.11 -4.30 10.13
C SER A 131 -6.79 -4.62 8.78
N LEU A 132 -6.26 -5.61 8.06
CA LEU A 132 -6.81 -6.11 6.80
C LEU A 132 -8.33 -6.34 6.89
N ASP A 133 -9.06 -5.91 5.87
CA ASP A 133 -10.52 -6.05 5.73
C ASP A 133 -11.35 -5.44 6.87
N THR A 134 -10.78 -4.47 7.58
CA THR A 134 -11.57 -3.67 8.55
C THR A 134 -12.68 -2.92 7.80
N PRO A 135 -13.96 -3.07 8.21
CA PRO A 135 -15.13 -2.61 7.45
C PRO A 135 -15.40 -1.11 7.64
N TRP A 136 -14.40 -0.26 7.39
CA TRP A 136 -14.61 1.18 7.36
C TRP A 136 -15.41 1.57 6.12
N PRO A 137 -16.32 2.57 6.19
CA PRO A 137 -17.21 2.86 5.07
C PRO A 137 -16.46 3.18 3.78
N LYS A 138 -15.32 3.89 3.85
CA LYS A 138 -14.45 4.11 2.68
C LYS A 138 -13.81 2.85 2.10
N ALA A 139 -13.47 1.88 2.96
CA ALA A 139 -12.91 0.60 2.51
C ALA A 139 -13.98 -0.23 1.80
N GLN A 140 -15.20 -0.24 2.34
CA GLN A 140 -16.35 -0.89 1.71
C GLN A 140 -16.72 -0.24 0.37
N ARG A 141 -16.66 1.10 0.27
CA ARG A 141 -16.85 1.81 -1.01
C ARG A 141 -15.81 1.39 -2.05
N LEU A 142 -14.54 1.31 -1.68
CA LEU A 142 -13.47 0.83 -2.55
C LEU A 142 -13.72 -0.61 -3.01
N GLU A 143 -14.06 -1.49 -2.08
CA GLU A 143 -14.32 -2.90 -2.36
C GLU A 143 -15.48 -3.07 -3.37
N HIS A 144 -16.59 -2.36 -3.15
CA HIS A 144 -17.75 -2.39 -4.05
C HIS A 144 -17.38 -1.83 -5.43
N GLY A 145 -16.73 -0.67 -5.48
CA GLY A 145 -16.36 -0.06 -6.76
C GLY A 145 -15.34 -0.92 -7.55
N PHE A 146 -14.42 -1.59 -6.86
CA PHE A 146 -13.49 -2.51 -7.49
C PHE A 146 -14.22 -3.74 -8.03
N ARG A 147 -15.12 -4.34 -7.25
CA ARG A 147 -15.96 -5.46 -7.67
C ARG A 147 -16.84 -5.12 -8.87
N ASP A 148 -17.46 -3.95 -8.87
CA ASP A 148 -18.28 -3.47 -10.00
C ASP A 148 -17.43 -3.31 -11.27
N SER A 149 -16.20 -2.80 -11.13
CA SER A 149 -15.26 -2.69 -12.25
C SER A 149 -14.89 -4.07 -12.79
N LEU A 150 -14.55 -5.03 -11.93
CA LEU A 150 -14.28 -6.41 -12.36
C LEU A 150 -15.46 -7.06 -13.07
N ASN A 151 -16.69 -6.88 -12.55
CA ASN A 151 -17.90 -7.42 -13.16
C ASN A 151 -18.21 -6.78 -14.52
N GLN A 152 -17.90 -5.49 -14.69
CA GLN A 152 -18.12 -4.77 -15.94
C GLN A 152 -17.24 -5.31 -17.08
N TYR A 153 -15.98 -5.63 -16.80
CA TYR A 153 -15.02 -6.07 -17.82
C TYR A 153 -14.94 -7.61 -17.95
N GLY A 154 -15.34 -8.37 -16.93
CA GLY A 154 -15.33 -9.83 -16.96
C GLY A 154 -13.94 -10.39 -17.28
N ASP A 155 -13.87 -11.26 -18.29
CA ASP A 155 -12.60 -11.85 -18.79
C ASP A 155 -11.86 -10.95 -19.79
N GLY A 156 -12.36 -9.73 -20.04
CA GLY A 156 -11.76 -8.75 -20.94
C GLY A 156 -10.54 -8.04 -20.33
N GLU A 157 -9.88 -7.20 -21.14
CA GLU A 157 -8.77 -6.38 -20.65
C GLU A 157 -9.29 -5.27 -19.72
N LEU A 158 -8.75 -5.22 -18.50
CA LEU A 158 -9.08 -4.19 -17.51
C LEU A 158 -8.33 -2.90 -17.83
N PRO A 159 -9.02 -1.75 -18.02
CA PRO A 159 -8.36 -0.45 -18.14
C PRO A 159 -7.88 0.00 -16.75
N VAL A 160 -6.72 -0.52 -16.32
CA VAL A 160 -6.20 -0.38 -14.96
C VAL A 160 -6.07 1.08 -14.56
N ASN A 161 -5.55 1.94 -15.44
CA ASN A 161 -5.42 3.37 -15.20
C ASN A 161 -6.77 4.06 -14.93
N GLU A 162 -7.77 3.87 -15.80
CA GLU A 162 -9.10 4.48 -15.63
C GLU A 162 -9.81 3.98 -14.38
N MET A 163 -9.73 2.66 -14.13
CA MET A 163 -10.31 2.05 -12.94
C MET A 163 -9.68 2.63 -11.68
N VAL A 164 -8.36 2.72 -11.63
CA VAL A 164 -7.61 3.21 -10.46
C VAL A 164 -7.87 4.70 -10.25
N ASP A 165 -7.88 5.51 -11.30
CA ASP A 165 -8.19 6.94 -11.21
C ASP A 165 -9.60 7.18 -10.66
N LYS A 166 -10.59 6.41 -11.15
CA LYS A 166 -11.97 6.49 -10.65
C LYS A 166 -12.08 6.08 -9.19
N LEU A 167 -11.49 4.95 -8.79
CA LEU A 167 -11.64 4.40 -7.44
C LEU A 167 -10.83 5.19 -6.42
N MET A 168 -9.57 5.48 -6.74
CA MET A 168 -8.63 6.12 -5.83
C MET A 168 -8.80 7.65 -5.81
N GLY A 169 -9.47 8.23 -6.81
CA GLY A 169 -9.90 9.64 -6.84
C GLY A 169 -11.16 9.94 -6.03
N ASN A 170 -11.74 8.95 -5.33
CA ASN A 170 -12.99 9.14 -4.58
C ASN A 170 -12.80 10.06 -3.35
N THR A 171 -13.43 11.24 -3.40
CA THR A 171 -13.39 12.27 -2.35
C THR A 171 -14.56 12.20 -1.36
N ILE A 172 -15.47 11.23 -1.50
CA ILE A 172 -16.67 11.10 -0.66
C ILE A 172 -16.26 10.85 0.79
N LYS A 173 -16.77 11.69 1.69
CA LYS A 173 -16.56 11.59 3.14
C LYS A 173 -17.54 10.60 3.78
N ASP A 174 -17.10 9.97 4.86
CA ASP A 174 -17.96 9.11 5.68
C ASP A 174 -18.89 9.94 6.56
N ASP A 175 -20.02 9.35 6.93
CA ASP A 175 -20.90 9.89 7.97
C ASP A 175 -20.15 9.95 9.31
N HIS A 176 -20.31 11.05 10.06
CA HIS A 176 -19.67 11.25 11.36
C HIS A 176 -19.94 10.12 12.35
N SER A 177 -21.14 9.55 12.34
CA SER A 177 -21.54 8.43 13.22
C SER A 177 -20.81 7.12 12.91
N LYS A 178 -20.20 7.01 11.72
CA LYS A 178 -19.50 5.81 11.25
C LYS A 178 -17.97 5.96 11.28
N LEU A 179 -17.46 7.06 11.83
CA LEU A 179 -16.03 7.29 11.95
C LEU A 179 -15.39 6.31 12.96
N PRO A 180 -14.08 6.01 12.83
CA PRO A 180 -13.40 5.02 13.68
C PRO A 180 -13.30 5.35 15.18
N GLN A 181 -13.56 6.60 15.57
CA GLN A 181 -13.45 7.09 16.96
C GLN A 181 -12.05 6.91 17.56
N ILE A 182 -11.01 7.02 16.73
CA ILE A 182 -9.60 6.98 17.13
C ILE A 182 -9.09 8.40 17.42
N TYR A 183 -9.46 9.39 16.61
CA TYR A 183 -9.09 10.80 16.80
C TYR A 183 -10.34 11.67 17.00
N PRO A 184 -10.20 12.98 17.34
CA PRO A 184 -11.32 13.90 17.33
C PRO A 184 -12.11 13.83 16.01
N PRO A 185 -13.46 13.82 16.05
CA PRO A 185 -14.30 13.57 14.87
C PRO A 185 -14.02 14.49 13.69
N GLU A 186 -13.69 15.76 13.94
CA GLU A 186 -13.38 16.75 12.89
C GLU A 186 -12.15 16.34 12.10
N PHE A 187 -11.13 15.81 12.78
CA PHE A 187 -9.91 15.32 12.15
C PHE A 187 -10.15 14.01 11.41
N GLU A 188 -10.89 13.06 12.01
CA GLU A 188 -11.22 11.80 11.35
C GLU A 188 -12.06 11.99 10.09
N TYR A 189 -13.01 12.93 10.13
CA TYR A 189 -13.83 13.31 8.99
C TYR A 189 -12.95 13.76 7.83
N GLN A 190 -11.93 14.59 8.06
CA GLN A 190 -11.01 14.99 6.98
C GLN A 190 -10.27 13.79 6.36
N LEU A 191 -10.07 12.71 7.11
CA LEU A 191 -9.35 11.51 6.67
C LEU A 191 -10.25 10.34 6.23
N SER A 192 -11.56 10.57 6.11
CA SER A 192 -12.58 9.54 5.85
C SER A 192 -12.86 9.28 4.37
N SER A 193 -12.28 10.06 3.46
CA SER A 193 -12.30 9.76 2.03
C SER A 193 -11.18 8.78 1.63
N VAL A 194 -11.30 8.22 0.43
CA VAL A 194 -10.23 7.42 -0.21
C VAL A 194 -9.12 8.35 -0.64
N PHE A 195 -9.47 9.33 -1.48
CA PHE A 195 -8.61 10.44 -1.81
C PHE A 195 -8.67 11.47 -0.70
N VAL A 196 -7.60 11.59 0.08
CA VAL A 196 -7.55 12.56 1.17
C VAL A 196 -6.83 13.79 0.68
N ASP A 197 -7.45 14.94 0.91
CA ASP A 197 -6.85 16.25 0.73
C ASP A 197 -7.32 17.13 1.89
N ALA A 198 -6.43 17.35 2.85
CA ALA A 198 -6.72 18.09 4.06
C ALA A 198 -5.69 19.20 4.25
N VAL A 199 -6.18 20.41 4.51
CA VAL A 199 -5.33 21.56 4.85
C VAL A 199 -5.26 21.67 6.37
N SER A 200 -4.04 21.75 6.91
CA SER A 200 -3.79 21.94 8.35
C SER A 200 -2.85 23.11 8.58
N VAL A 201 -2.71 23.56 9.83
CA VAL A 201 -1.74 24.60 10.23
C VAL A 201 -0.30 24.19 9.88
N LYS A 202 0.01 22.89 9.82
CA LYS A 202 1.32 22.33 9.44
C LYS A 202 1.49 22.15 7.92
N GLY A 203 0.51 22.57 7.13
CA GLY A 203 0.48 22.44 5.67
C GLY A 203 -0.52 21.39 5.17
N ARG A 204 -0.50 21.17 3.85
CA ARG A 204 -1.37 20.21 3.14
C ARG A 204 -0.94 18.76 3.40
N TYR A 205 -1.90 17.95 3.80
CA TYR A 205 -1.74 16.54 4.11
C TYR A 205 -2.75 15.72 3.32
N GLY A 206 -2.28 14.70 2.62
CA GLY A 206 -3.17 13.95 1.75
C GLY A 206 -2.53 12.87 0.90
N THR A 207 -3.29 12.49 -0.12
CA THR A 207 -2.89 11.61 -1.22
C THR A 207 -2.00 12.42 -2.16
N ARG A 208 -0.79 11.89 -2.40
CA ARG A 208 0.21 12.49 -3.30
C ARG A 208 0.64 11.56 -4.42
N SER A 209 0.29 10.29 -4.29
CA SER A 209 0.55 9.27 -5.30
C SER A 209 -0.57 8.25 -5.18
N THR A 210 -1.02 7.81 -6.33
CA THR A 210 -1.90 6.67 -6.55
C THR A 210 -1.12 5.71 -7.42
N SER A 211 -1.04 4.44 -7.03
CA SER A 211 -0.28 3.45 -7.78
C SER A 211 -1.09 2.18 -7.95
N ALA A 212 -0.87 1.48 -9.05
CA ALA A 212 -1.50 0.21 -9.34
C ALA A 212 -0.51 -0.74 -10.00
N LEU A 213 -0.53 -1.99 -9.54
CA LEU A 213 0.25 -3.08 -10.12
C LEU A 213 -0.72 -4.18 -10.54
N ALA A 214 -0.70 -4.52 -11.82
CA ALA A 214 -1.48 -5.60 -12.40
C ALA A 214 -0.54 -6.57 -13.12
N VAL A 215 -0.86 -7.87 -13.06
CA VAL A 215 -0.04 -8.91 -13.69
C VAL A 215 -0.91 -9.81 -14.53
N LYS A 216 -0.54 -9.97 -15.80
CA LYS A 216 -1.19 -10.90 -16.72
C LYS A 216 -0.71 -12.32 -16.47
N ALA A 217 -1.50 -13.32 -16.87
CA ALA A 217 -1.11 -14.73 -16.82
C ALA A 217 0.18 -15.03 -17.62
N SER A 218 0.54 -14.19 -18.60
CA SER A 218 1.81 -14.26 -19.34
C SER A 218 3.04 -13.93 -18.49
N GLY A 219 2.86 -13.33 -17.31
CA GLY A 219 3.93 -12.77 -16.48
C GLY A 219 4.28 -11.32 -16.83
N GLU A 220 3.55 -10.67 -17.74
CA GLU A 220 3.66 -9.23 -17.99
C GLU A 220 3.08 -8.45 -16.81
N VAL A 221 3.88 -7.56 -16.25
CA VAL A 221 3.52 -6.65 -15.17
C VAL A 221 3.29 -5.26 -15.75
N PHE A 222 2.19 -4.66 -15.34
CA PHE A 222 1.83 -3.28 -15.57
C PHE A 222 1.88 -2.53 -14.24
N PHE A 223 2.77 -1.55 -14.11
CA PHE A 223 2.91 -0.72 -12.92
C PHE A 223 2.63 0.74 -13.29
N TYR A 224 1.45 1.21 -12.91
CA TYR A 224 1.01 2.59 -13.09
C TYR A 224 1.21 3.39 -11.81
N GLU A 225 1.66 4.64 -11.96
CA GLU A 225 1.64 5.65 -10.92
C GLU A 225 1.11 6.98 -11.47
N LYS A 226 0.24 7.61 -10.68
CA LYS A 226 -0.13 9.02 -10.80
C LYS A 226 0.32 9.75 -9.54
N HIS A 227 1.26 10.67 -9.66
CA HIS A 227 1.83 11.37 -8.51
C HIS A 227 1.80 12.89 -8.67
N LEU A 228 1.86 13.59 -7.54
CA LEU A 228 1.86 15.06 -7.49
C LEU A 228 3.30 15.59 -7.43
N GLU A 229 3.70 16.33 -8.46
CA GLU A 229 4.96 17.05 -8.56
C GLU A 229 4.68 18.51 -8.87
N ASN A 230 5.20 19.44 -8.05
CA ASN A 230 4.99 20.89 -8.22
C ASN A 230 3.51 21.29 -8.44
N ASP A 231 2.59 20.68 -7.68
CA ASP A 231 1.14 20.83 -7.78
C ASP A 231 0.50 20.39 -9.12
N VAL A 232 1.25 19.67 -9.95
CA VAL A 232 0.78 19.04 -11.19
C VAL A 232 0.74 17.53 -10.99
N TRP A 233 -0.32 16.89 -11.47
CA TRP A 233 -0.40 15.43 -11.51
C TRP A 233 0.32 14.91 -12.74
N ILE A 234 1.32 14.06 -12.51
CA ILE A 234 2.09 13.38 -13.54
C ILE A 234 1.75 11.90 -13.51
N GLU A 235 1.53 11.35 -14.69
CA GLU A 235 1.25 9.94 -14.88
C GLU A 235 2.46 9.25 -15.47
N HIS A 236 2.79 8.08 -14.94
CA HIS A 236 3.90 7.26 -15.38
C HIS A 236 3.48 5.79 -15.34
N THR A 237 3.90 5.03 -16.36
CA THR A 237 3.63 3.60 -16.44
C THR A 237 4.91 2.89 -16.83
N GLU A 238 5.22 1.85 -16.08
CA GLU A 238 6.31 0.93 -16.37
C GLU A 238 5.75 -0.45 -16.65
N THR A 239 6.25 -1.10 -17.70
CA THR A 239 5.90 -2.48 -18.04
C THR A 239 7.14 -3.34 -18.09
N TYR A 240 7.04 -4.57 -17.57
CA TYR A 240 8.14 -5.52 -17.60
C TYR A 240 7.63 -6.96 -17.54
N LEU A 241 8.48 -7.91 -17.94
CA LEU A 241 8.20 -9.35 -17.80
C LEU A 241 8.85 -9.88 -16.54
N ILE A 242 8.12 -10.70 -15.79
CA ILE A 242 8.69 -11.45 -14.66
C ILE A 242 9.77 -12.40 -15.20
N GLU A 243 10.97 -12.28 -14.64
CA GLU A 243 12.08 -13.19 -14.91
C GLU A 243 11.71 -14.58 -14.39
N LYS A 244 11.68 -15.55 -15.30
CA LYS A 244 11.58 -16.96 -14.91
C LYS A 244 12.94 -17.38 -14.39
N ASN A 245 13.01 -17.79 -13.13
CA ASN A 245 14.19 -18.47 -12.64
C ASN A 245 14.37 -19.75 -13.47
N GLU A 246 15.43 -19.83 -14.27
CA GLU A 246 15.93 -21.10 -14.76
C GLU A 246 16.24 -21.96 -13.52
N LYS A 247 15.48 -23.05 -13.34
CA LYS A 247 15.70 -24.00 -12.25
C LYS A 247 16.94 -24.84 -12.53
#